data_AF-A0AAW5C3B4-F1
#
_entry.id   AF-A0AAW5C3B4-F1
#
_cell.length_a   1.000
_cell.length_b   1.000
_cell.length_c   1.000
_cell.angle_alpha   90.00
_cell.angle_beta   90.00
_cell.angle_gamma   90.00
#
_symmetry.space_group_name_H-M   'P 1'
#
loop_
_entity.id
_entity.type
_entity.pdbx_description
1 polymer ?
#
loop_
_entity_poly.entity_id
_entity_poly.type
_entity_poly.pdbx_seq_one_letter_code
_entity_poly.pdbx_strand_id
1 'polypeptide(L)'
;MKLKVKLMPAFMTVLSALYFIYVLSGGDTTLSADAVGGDPGGKVLPLAMAVFLFAGFLYITLKERPDGQGMDTGTKRLFLITLILSVLYVLLIRHAGFILLSSLLLYCLEYIYTAAGQDCDKKQAVLGGLGTMGITALGYFIMRTITKSLMHLGRIGALPGIFTVSTFQAVISLAYVALFTFAVSRTLCRKLKAAGMKRIADPGLLTLATVLFLYVVFKQFFSVNLAPGILDF
;
A
#
# COMPACT_ATOMS: atom_id res chain seq x y z
N MET A 1 -14.65 8.36 39.03
CA MET A 1 -13.27 8.39 38.49
C MET A 1 -13.33 8.82 37.02
N LYS A 2 -12.92 10.04 36.67
CA LYS A 2 -12.78 10.43 35.25
C LYS A 2 -11.55 9.70 34.71
N LEU A 3 -11.75 8.61 33.98
CA LEU A 3 -10.68 7.99 33.21
C LEU A 3 -10.13 9.07 32.27
N LYS A 4 -8.98 9.64 32.60
CA LYS A 4 -8.22 10.43 31.64
C LYS A 4 -7.61 9.40 30.70
N VAL A 5 -8.14 9.32 29.49
CA VAL A 5 -7.68 8.39 28.44
C VAL A 5 -6.89 9.21 27.42
N LYS A 6 -5.78 8.69 26.90
CA LYS A 6 -5.09 9.33 25.76
C LYS A 6 -6.05 9.35 24.56
N LEU A 7 -6.20 10.52 23.93
CA LEU A 7 -7.22 10.76 22.89
C LEU A 7 -7.02 9.86 21.66
N MET A 8 -5.76 9.57 21.31
CA MET A 8 -5.40 8.82 20.10
C MET A 8 -5.76 7.32 20.19
N PRO A 9 -5.34 6.56 21.24
CA PRO A 9 -5.80 5.20 21.44
C PRO A 9 -7.33 5.10 21.53
N ALA A 10 -7.98 6.04 22.21
CA ALA A 10 -9.43 6.07 22.34
C ALA A 10 -10.13 6.24 20.98
N PHE A 11 -9.67 7.19 20.15
CA PHE A 11 -10.21 7.41 18.81
C PHE A 11 -10.03 6.19 17.91
N MET A 12 -8.85 5.56 17.94
CA MET A 12 -8.58 4.33 17.18
C MET A 12 -9.40 3.13 17.66
N THR A 13 -9.69 3.06 18.95
CA THR A 13 -10.59 2.04 19.51
C THR A 13 -12.01 2.23 18.99
N VAL A 14 -12.52 3.46 18.97
CA VAL A 14 -13.84 3.78 18.40
C VAL A 14 -13.87 3.49 16.89
N LEU A 15 -12.83 3.88 16.15
CA LEU A 15 -12.74 3.62 14.71
C LEU A 15 -12.69 2.11 14.42
N SER A 16 -11.95 1.34 15.22
CA SER A 16 -11.88 -0.12 15.10
C SER A 16 -13.20 -0.79 15.44
N ALA A 17 -13.95 -0.26 16.43
CA ALA A 17 -15.29 -0.73 16.75
C ALA A 17 -16.29 -0.44 15.62
N LEU A 18 -16.23 0.76 15.03
CA LEU A 18 -17.04 1.11 13.86
C LEU A 18 -16.70 0.23 12.66
N TYR A 19 -15.41 -0.06 12.43
CA TYR A 19 -14.98 -0.99 11.39
C TYR A 19 -15.47 -2.42 11.66
N PHE A 20 -15.43 -2.88 12.90
CA PHE A 20 -15.98 -4.18 13.31
C PHE A 20 -17.50 -4.27 13.05
N ILE A 21 -18.25 -3.23 13.41
CA ILE A 21 -19.69 -3.13 13.12
C ILE A 21 -19.95 -3.10 11.61
N TYR A 22 -19.16 -2.33 10.86
CA TYR A 22 -19.24 -2.26 9.40
C TYR A 22 -19.05 -3.65 8.76
N VAL A 23 -18.01 -4.39 9.16
CA VAL A 23 -17.74 -5.75 8.67
C VAL A 23 -18.87 -6.72 9.02
N LEU A 24 -19.46 -6.62 10.21
CA LEU A 24 -20.61 -7.44 10.61
C LEU A 24 -21.90 -7.06 9.88
N SER A 25 -22.09 -5.77 9.57
CA SER A 25 -23.28 -5.25 8.87
C SER A 25 -23.24 -5.43 7.35
N GLY A 26 -22.08 -5.72 6.77
CA GLY A 26 -21.92 -5.99 5.35
C GLY A 26 -22.63 -7.29 4.96
N GLY A 27 -23.72 -7.19 4.19
CA GLY A 27 -24.48 -8.35 3.71
C GLY A 27 -23.65 -9.30 2.85
N ASP A 28 -22.66 -8.79 2.14
CA ASP A 28 -21.90 -9.55 1.15
C ASP A 28 -20.65 -10.20 1.75
N THR A 29 -20.54 -11.52 1.60
CA THR A 29 -19.32 -12.32 1.86
C THR A 29 -18.19 -12.02 0.88
N THR A 30 -18.47 -11.22 -0.15
CA THR A 30 -17.57 -10.88 -1.23
C THR A 30 -17.04 -9.46 -1.02
N LEU A 31 -15.75 -9.32 -0.71
CA LEU A 31 -15.03 -8.06 -0.91
C LEU A 31 -15.23 -7.61 -2.37
N SER A 32 -15.26 -6.32 -2.68
CA SER A 32 -15.33 -5.86 -4.09
C SER A 32 -14.11 -6.27 -4.96
N ALA A 33 -13.15 -7.00 -4.39
CA ALA A 33 -12.06 -7.71 -5.06
C ALA A 33 -12.42 -9.16 -5.48
N ASP A 34 -13.63 -9.62 -5.18
CA ASP A 34 -14.10 -11.01 -5.23
C ASP A 34 -15.02 -11.33 -6.42
N ALA A 35 -14.90 -10.58 -7.52
CA ALA A 35 -15.74 -10.83 -8.69
C ALA A 35 -15.40 -12.15 -9.40
N VAL A 36 -14.20 -12.71 -9.26
CA VAL A 36 -13.83 -14.00 -9.90
C VAL A 36 -12.72 -14.74 -9.13
N GLY A 37 -13.14 -15.63 -8.23
CA GLY A 37 -12.49 -16.92 -7.96
C GLY A 37 -11.23 -16.98 -7.09
N GLY A 38 -11.40 -17.42 -5.84
CA GLY A 38 -10.33 -17.98 -4.99
C GLY A 38 -10.43 -17.60 -3.51
N ASP A 39 -11.49 -18.01 -2.81
CA ASP A 39 -11.74 -17.67 -1.40
C ASP A 39 -10.88 -18.52 -0.44
N PRO A 40 -10.21 -17.88 0.55
CA PRO A 40 -10.09 -18.51 1.85
C PRO A 40 -10.47 -17.58 3.03
N GLY A 41 -11.19 -16.47 2.84
CA GLY A 41 -11.59 -15.63 3.97
C GLY A 41 -12.31 -14.32 3.66
N GLY A 42 -13.29 -14.30 2.75
CA GLY A 42 -14.03 -13.08 2.35
C GLY A 42 -14.53 -12.19 3.51
N LYS A 43 -15.00 -12.79 4.62
CA LYS A 43 -15.31 -12.08 5.87
C LYS A 43 -14.35 -12.39 7.02
N VAL A 44 -13.76 -13.58 7.04
CA VAL A 44 -12.97 -14.07 8.18
C VAL A 44 -11.71 -13.24 8.38
N LEU A 45 -11.02 -12.88 7.30
CA LEU A 45 -9.78 -12.12 7.39
C LEU A 45 -10.01 -10.65 7.79
N PRO A 46 -10.97 -9.92 7.18
CA PRO A 46 -11.38 -8.59 7.67
C PRO A 46 -11.88 -8.61 9.12
N LEU A 47 -12.64 -9.63 9.52
CA LEU A 47 -13.15 -9.78 10.87
C LEU A 47 -12.01 -10.05 11.87
N ALA A 48 -11.10 -10.97 11.56
CA ALA A 48 -9.94 -11.26 12.41
C ALA A 48 -9.05 -10.03 12.59
N MET A 49 -8.82 -9.27 11.51
CA MET A 49 -8.12 -8.00 11.57
C MET A 49 -8.87 -6.96 12.42
N ALA A 50 -10.19 -6.84 12.25
CA ALA A 50 -11.02 -5.91 13.03
C ALA A 50 -10.97 -6.22 14.52
N VAL A 51 -11.09 -7.51 14.89
CA VAL A 51 -10.99 -7.98 16.28
C VAL A 51 -9.60 -7.72 16.84
N PHE A 52 -8.55 -8.01 16.08
CA PHE A 52 -7.18 -7.81 16.51
C PHE A 52 -6.84 -6.32 16.71
N LEU A 53 -7.27 -5.46 15.77
CA LEU A 53 -7.12 -4.00 15.88
C LEU A 53 -7.91 -3.45 17.07
N PHE A 54 -9.16 -3.87 17.23
CA PHE A 54 -9.98 -3.44 18.36
C PHE A 54 -9.37 -3.87 19.69
N ALA A 55 -8.97 -5.14 19.84
CA ALA A 55 -8.34 -5.64 21.05
C ALA A 55 -7.00 -4.94 21.34
N GLY A 56 -6.17 -4.71 20.31
CA GLY A 56 -4.89 -4.02 20.42
C GLY A 56 -5.05 -2.56 20.85
N PHE A 57 -5.94 -1.81 20.19
CA PHE A 57 -6.19 -0.43 20.57
C PHE A 57 -6.91 -0.30 21.90
N LEU A 58 -7.83 -1.21 22.23
CA LEU A 58 -8.46 -1.27 23.56
C LEU A 58 -7.39 -1.51 24.64
N TYR A 59 -6.48 -2.44 24.42
CA TYR A 59 -5.37 -2.71 25.33
C TYR A 59 -4.46 -1.49 25.53
N ILE A 60 -4.07 -0.81 24.44
CA ILE A 60 -3.26 0.42 24.51
C ILE A 60 -4.03 1.52 25.25
N THR A 61 -5.32 1.68 24.97
CA THR A 61 -6.20 2.67 25.60
C THR A 61 -6.34 2.46 27.10
N LEU A 62 -6.37 1.20 27.54
CA LEU A 62 -6.45 0.82 28.95
C LEU A 62 -5.09 0.91 29.66
N LYS A 63 -3.99 0.61 28.97
CA LYS A 63 -2.64 0.54 29.55
C LYS A 63 -1.91 1.88 29.54
N GLU A 64 -2.04 2.68 28.49
CA GLU A 64 -1.43 4.01 28.41
C GLU A 64 -2.23 5.03 29.22
N ARG A 65 -1.81 5.24 30.47
CA ARG A 65 -2.27 6.40 31.24
C ARG A 65 -1.68 7.68 30.65
N PRO A 66 -2.42 8.79 30.59
CA PRO A 66 -1.93 10.04 30.03
C PRO A 66 -0.87 10.64 30.93
N ASP A 67 0.34 10.84 30.38
CA ASP A 67 1.48 11.45 31.07
C ASP A 67 1.33 12.96 31.30
N GLY A 68 0.09 13.49 31.30
CA GLY A 68 -0.21 14.92 31.47
C GLY A 68 0.22 15.81 30.30
N GLN A 69 1.12 15.36 29.42
CA GLN A 69 1.49 16.05 28.19
C GLN A 69 0.41 15.83 27.12
N GLY A 70 -0.28 16.90 26.76
CA GLY A 70 -1.13 16.93 25.57
C GLY A 70 -0.30 16.64 24.32
N MET A 71 -0.89 15.93 23.36
CA MET A 71 -0.24 15.64 22.07
C MET A 71 0.27 16.94 21.43
N ASP A 72 1.53 16.94 21.02
CA ASP A 72 2.16 18.06 20.33
C ASP A 72 1.37 18.44 19.06
N THR A 73 1.32 19.74 18.76
CA THR A 73 0.53 20.28 17.64
C THR A 73 1.02 19.74 16.29
N GLY A 74 2.33 19.48 16.17
CA GLY A 74 2.91 18.84 14.99
C GLY A 74 2.41 17.41 14.81
N THR A 75 2.41 16.62 15.87
CA THR A 75 1.91 15.23 15.85
C THR A 75 0.41 15.15 15.56
N LYS A 76 -0.40 16.07 16.12
CA LYS A 76 -1.83 16.17 15.80
C LYS A 76 -2.08 16.43 14.33
N ARG A 77 -1.31 17.35 13.74
CA ARG A 77 -1.41 17.69 12.32
C ARG A 77 -1.03 16.51 11.42
N LEU A 78 0.08 15.83 11.74
CA LEU A 78 0.52 14.62 11.05
C LEU A 78 -0.56 13.54 11.07
N PHE A 79 -1.12 13.27 12.25
CA PHE A 79 -2.19 12.30 12.43
C PHE A 79 -3.42 12.63 11.58
N LEU A 80 -3.85 13.90 11.58
CA LEU A 80 -5.02 14.33 10.83
C LEU A 80 -4.81 14.20 9.31
N ILE A 81 -3.61 14.52 8.82
CA ILE A 81 -3.25 14.36 7.41
C ILE A 81 -3.25 12.88 7.02
N THR A 82 -2.62 12.01 7.84
CA THR A 82 -2.61 10.56 7.60
C THR A 82 -4.01 9.98 7.58
N LEU A 83 -4.88 10.42 8.49
CA LEU A 83 -6.28 9.98 8.54
C LEU A 83 -7.03 10.37 7.27
N ILE A 84 -6.96 11.63 6.86
CA ILE A 84 -7.61 12.14 5.63
C ILE A 84 -7.10 11.37 4.41
N LEU A 85 -5.79 11.18 4.30
CA LEU A 85 -5.19 10.50 3.16
C LEU A 85 -5.57 9.03 3.09
N SER A 86 -5.70 8.37 4.25
CA SER A 86 -6.15 6.97 4.33
C SER A 86 -7.63 6.82 3.96
N VAL A 87 -8.50 7.70 4.43
CA VAL A 87 -9.92 7.71 4.04
C VAL A 87 -10.05 7.96 2.53
N LEU A 88 -9.32 8.94 2.01
CA LEU A 88 -9.30 9.26 0.58
C LEU A 88 -8.81 8.08 -0.25
N TYR A 89 -7.80 7.34 0.24
CA TYR A 89 -7.32 6.12 -0.37
C TYR A 89 -8.43 5.06 -0.51
N VAL A 90 -9.15 4.77 0.60
CA VAL A 90 -10.21 3.76 0.59
C VAL A 90 -11.33 4.12 -0.40
N LEU A 91 -11.69 5.40 -0.51
CA LEU A 91 -12.74 5.85 -1.42
C LEU A 91 -12.30 5.80 -2.90
N LEU A 92 -11.07 6.19 -3.20
CA LEU A 92 -10.59 6.31 -4.58
C LEU A 92 -9.98 5.02 -5.13
N ILE A 93 -9.66 4.01 -4.30
CA ILE A 93 -8.95 2.80 -4.74
C ILE A 93 -9.68 2.06 -5.85
N ARG A 94 -11.01 2.06 -5.81
CA ARG A 94 -11.86 1.42 -6.82
C ARG A 94 -11.77 2.12 -8.17
N HIS A 95 -11.52 3.43 -8.19
CA HIS A 95 -11.55 4.25 -9.41
C HIS A 95 -10.14 4.40 -10.00
N ALA A 96 -9.16 4.78 -9.18
CA ALA A 96 -7.79 5.01 -9.63
C ALA A 96 -6.98 3.71 -9.80
N GLY A 97 -7.28 2.69 -9.00
CA GLY A 97 -6.57 1.41 -9.00
C GLY A 97 -5.48 1.33 -7.94
N PHE A 98 -5.18 0.10 -7.50
CA PHE A 98 -4.26 -0.19 -6.39
C PHE A 98 -2.88 0.42 -6.62
N ILE A 99 -2.27 0.22 -7.79
CA ILE A 99 -0.87 0.56 -8.03
C ILE A 99 -0.61 2.07 -7.97
N LEU A 100 -1.48 2.88 -8.60
CA LEU A 100 -1.33 4.33 -8.61
C LEU A 100 -1.59 4.91 -7.22
N LEU A 101 -2.68 4.49 -6.59
CA LEU A 101 -3.14 5.08 -5.35
C LEU A 101 -2.28 4.64 -4.15
N SER A 102 -1.80 3.40 -4.12
CA SER A 102 -0.88 2.92 -3.09
C SER A 102 0.51 3.56 -3.23
N SER A 103 0.97 3.79 -4.46
CA SER A 103 2.23 4.52 -4.71
C SER A 103 2.14 5.95 -4.22
N LEU A 104 1.03 6.64 -4.52
CA LEU A 104 0.79 8.00 -4.05
C LEU A 104 0.66 8.08 -2.52
N LEU A 105 -0.12 7.18 -1.92
CA LEU A 105 -0.34 7.12 -0.47
C LEU A 105 0.97 6.90 0.28
N LEU A 106 1.71 5.86 -0.07
CA LEU A 106 2.97 5.52 0.60
C LEU A 106 4.00 6.63 0.40
N TYR A 107 4.04 7.26 -0.78
CA TYR A 107 5.01 8.32 -1.06
C TYR A 107 4.69 9.55 -0.22
N CYS A 108 3.41 9.94 -0.17
CA CYS A 108 2.98 11.04 0.68
C CYS A 108 3.27 10.75 2.16
N LEU A 109 2.99 9.55 2.67
CA LEU A 109 3.33 9.20 4.05
C LEU A 109 4.84 9.30 4.29
N GLU A 110 5.65 8.58 3.51
CA GLU A 110 7.09 8.55 3.71
C GLU A 110 7.73 9.93 3.56
N TYR A 111 7.27 10.74 2.60
CA TYR A 111 7.74 12.10 2.42
C TYR A 111 7.37 12.97 3.63
N ILE A 112 6.13 12.90 4.11
CA ILE A 112 5.65 13.66 5.28
C ILE A 112 6.40 13.26 6.55
N TYR A 113 6.64 11.96 6.76
CA TYR A 113 7.36 11.46 7.94
C TYR A 113 8.86 11.75 7.88
N THR A 114 9.46 11.75 6.69
CA THR A 114 10.88 12.09 6.50
C THR A 114 11.11 13.60 6.55
N ALA A 115 10.10 14.41 6.21
CA ALA A 115 10.16 15.87 6.21
C ALA A 115 9.58 16.53 7.47
N ALA A 116 9.12 15.73 8.46
CA ALA A 116 8.61 16.22 9.74
C ALA A 116 9.72 16.96 10.52
N GLY A 117 9.80 18.28 10.33
CA GLY A 117 10.74 19.17 11.03
C GLY A 117 11.47 20.20 10.17
N GLN A 118 11.26 20.25 8.85
CA GLN A 118 11.90 21.25 7.97
C GLN A 118 10.97 21.76 6.85
N ASP A 119 11.23 22.97 6.35
CA ASP A 119 10.46 23.62 5.28
C ASP A 119 10.41 22.74 4.03
N CYS A 120 9.21 22.29 3.69
CA CYS A 120 8.94 21.44 2.54
C CYS A 120 8.76 22.29 1.28
N ASP A 121 9.62 22.10 0.28
CA ASP A 121 9.37 22.62 -1.06
C ASP A 121 8.26 21.80 -1.73
N LYS A 122 7.05 22.39 -1.77
CA LYS A 122 5.83 21.76 -2.32
C LYS A 122 6.01 21.31 -3.76
N LYS A 123 6.86 21.98 -4.55
CA LYS A 123 7.09 21.61 -5.96
C LYS A 123 7.88 20.31 -6.07
N GLN A 124 8.87 20.13 -5.20
CA GLN A 124 9.68 18.92 -5.12
C GLN A 124 8.87 17.71 -4.64
N ALA A 125 7.96 17.92 -3.68
CA ALA A 125 7.05 16.88 -3.21
C ALA A 125 6.11 16.38 -4.33
N VAL A 126 5.49 17.31 -5.08
CA VAL A 126 4.56 16.96 -6.16
C VAL A 126 5.30 16.29 -7.32
N LEU A 127 6.46 16.81 -7.71
CA LEU A 127 7.27 16.24 -8.80
C LEU A 127 7.79 14.85 -8.43
N GLY A 128 8.20 14.66 -7.17
CA GLY A 128 8.62 13.37 -6.65
C GLY A 128 7.48 12.36 -6.62
N GLY A 129 6.30 12.74 -6.14
CA GLY A 129 5.13 11.84 -6.08
C GLY A 129 4.59 11.44 -7.45
N LEU A 130 4.54 12.38 -8.40
CA LEU A 130 4.18 12.06 -9.78
C LEU A 130 5.23 11.19 -10.47
N GLY A 131 6.51 11.47 -10.22
CA GLY A 131 7.62 10.67 -10.75
C GLY A 131 7.60 9.23 -10.25
N THR A 132 7.41 9.03 -8.94
CA THR A 132 7.36 7.69 -8.33
C THR A 132 6.13 6.92 -8.77
N MET A 133 4.98 7.57 -8.86
CA MET A 133 3.76 6.99 -9.42
C MET A 133 3.98 6.54 -10.87
N GLY A 134 4.57 7.39 -11.71
CA GLY A 134 4.85 7.07 -13.11
C GLY A 134 5.83 5.90 -13.29
N ILE A 135 6.92 5.88 -12.52
CA ILE A 135 7.91 4.78 -12.59
C ILE A 135 7.29 3.47 -12.08
N THR A 136 6.50 3.52 -11.01
CA THR A 136 5.82 2.34 -10.46
C THR A 136 4.80 1.77 -11.45
N ALA A 137 4.03 2.64 -12.11
CA ALA A 137 3.10 2.23 -13.17
C ALA A 137 3.82 1.62 -14.38
N LEU A 138 4.97 2.19 -14.78
CA LEU A 138 5.80 1.65 -15.86
C LEU A 138 6.39 0.29 -15.51
N GLY A 139 6.92 0.13 -14.30
CA GLY A 139 7.41 -1.16 -13.80
C GLY A 139 6.31 -2.23 -13.78
N TYR A 140 5.11 -1.84 -13.34
CA TYR A 140 3.95 -2.71 -13.42
C TYR A 140 3.59 -3.11 -14.86
N PHE A 141 3.55 -2.15 -15.79
CA PHE A 141 3.18 -2.41 -17.18
C PHE A 141 4.17 -3.37 -17.86
N ILE A 142 5.47 -3.16 -17.66
CA ILE A 142 6.52 -4.04 -18.18
C ILE A 142 6.36 -5.44 -17.58
N MET A 143 6.20 -5.55 -16.26
CA MET A 143 5.98 -6.83 -15.60
C MET A 143 4.75 -7.55 -16.17
N ARG A 144 3.61 -6.85 -16.28
CA ARG A 144 2.37 -7.42 -16.82
C ARG A 144 2.55 -7.91 -18.26
N THR A 145 3.26 -7.15 -19.08
CA THR A 145 3.55 -7.51 -20.47
C THR A 145 4.43 -8.76 -20.54
N ILE A 146 5.53 -8.80 -19.78
CA ILE A 146 6.41 -9.98 -19.69
C ILE A 146 5.60 -11.22 -19.28
N THR A 147 4.77 -11.06 -18.25
CA THR A 147 3.99 -12.16 -17.69
C THR A 147 2.92 -12.68 -18.65
N LYS A 148 2.18 -11.77 -19.33
CA LYS A 148 1.21 -12.12 -20.37
C LYS A 148 1.90 -12.82 -21.56
N SER A 149 3.03 -12.30 -22.02
CA SER A 149 3.79 -12.87 -23.14
C SER A 149 4.34 -14.26 -22.81
N LEU A 150 4.86 -14.48 -21.60
CA LEU A 150 5.33 -15.79 -21.15
C LEU A 150 4.19 -16.82 -21.14
N MET A 151 3.01 -16.45 -20.64
CA MET A 151 1.84 -17.33 -20.67
C MET A 151 1.39 -17.66 -22.10
N HIS A 152 1.38 -16.66 -22.98
CA HIS A 152 1.00 -16.85 -24.38
C HIS A 152 1.97 -17.79 -25.11
N LEU A 153 3.28 -17.59 -24.94
CA LEU A 153 4.32 -18.43 -25.53
C LEU A 153 4.32 -19.86 -24.95
N GLY A 154 4.04 -20.00 -23.66
CA GLY A 154 3.86 -21.31 -23.03
C GLY A 154 2.62 -22.05 -23.55
N ARG A 155 1.51 -21.35 -23.83
CA ARG A 155 0.29 -21.94 -24.40
C ARG A 155 0.43 -22.35 -25.87
N ILE A 156 1.23 -21.63 -26.65
CA ILE A 156 1.52 -21.95 -28.06
C ILE A 156 2.53 -23.10 -28.19
N GLY A 157 3.12 -23.57 -27.09
CA GLY A 157 4.09 -24.66 -27.08
C GLY A 157 5.50 -24.24 -27.50
N ALA A 158 5.75 -22.94 -27.66
CA ALA A 158 7.08 -22.40 -27.97
C ALA A 158 8.01 -22.39 -26.75
N LEU A 159 7.46 -22.44 -25.54
CA LEU A 159 8.20 -22.55 -24.28
C LEU A 159 7.78 -23.80 -23.49
N PRO A 160 8.67 -24.39 -22.67
CA PRO A 160 8.35 -25.52 -21.81
C PRO A 160 7.13 -25.24 -20.93
N GLY A 161 6.30 -26.25 -20.67
CA GLY A 161 5.08 -26.12 -19.84
C GLY A 161 5.32 -25.62 -18.41
N ILE A 162 6.56 -25.56 -17.95
CA ILE A 162 6.95 -24.95 -16.66
C ILE A 162 6.60 -23.45 -16.64
N PHE A 163 6.62 -22.77 -17.79
CA PHE A 163 6.30 -21.35 -17.92
C PHE A 163 4.81 -21.03 -17.81
N THR A 164 3.92 -22.02 -17.83
CA THR A 164 2.47 -21.83 -17.65
C THR A 164 2.03 -22.06 -16.19
N VAL A 165 2.94 -22.50 -15.32
CA VAL A 165 2.65 -22.76 -13.91
C VAL A 165 2.66 -21.45 -13.11
N SER A 166 1.63 -21.25 -12.29
CA SER A 166 1.43 -20.04 -11.47
C SER A 166 2.58 -19.78 -10.48
N THR A 167 3.18 -20.83 -9.92
CA THR A 167 4.32 -20.70 -9.00
C THR A 167 5.57 -20.18 -9.72
N PHE A 168 5.83 -20.64 -10.94
CA PHE A 168 6.96 -20.16 -11.73
C PHE A 168 6.77 -18.70 -12.16
N GLN A 169 5.54 -18.32 -12.48
CA GLN A 169 5.15 -16.94 -12.77
C GLN A 169 5.39 -16.01 -11.56
N ALA A 170 5.06 -16.48 -10.35
CA ALA A 170 5.31 -15.76 -9.11
C ALA A 170 6.80 -15.52 -8.87
N VAL A 171 7.64 -16.54 -9.08
CA VAL A 171 9.09 -16.46 -8.93
C VAL A 171 9.71 -15.48 -9.95
N ILE A 172 9.29 -15.55 -11.22
CA ILE A 172 9.78 -14.61 -12.26
C ILE A 172 9.41 -13.18 -11.92
N SER A 173 8.18 -12.94 -11.46
CA SER A 173 7.74 -11.58 -11.13
C SER A 173 8.43 -11.05 -9.89
N LEU A 174 8.70 -11.89 -8.89
CA LEU A 174 9.49 -11.51 -7.72
C LEU A 174 10.94 -11.18 -8.11
N ALA A 175 11.55 -11.99 -8.98
CA ALA A 175 12.86 -11.69 -9.55
C ALA A 175 12.86 -10.39 -10.36
N TYR A 176 11.81 -10.14 -11.14
CA TYR A 176 11.62 -8.88 -11.87
C TYR A 176 11.56 -7.68 -10.91
N VAL A 177 10.75 -7.75 -9.84
CA VAL A 177 10.65 -6.65 -8.86
C VAL A 177 12.01 -6.37 -8.22
N ALA A 178 12.76 -7.41 -7.84
CA ALA A 178 14.09 -7.25 -7.28
C ALA A 178 15.07 -6.59 -8.27
N LEU A 179 15.13 -7.09 -9.51
CA LEU A 179 16.00 -6.57 -10.56
C LEU A 179 15.63 -5.15 -10.97
N PHE A 180 14.33 -4.86 -11.10
CA PHE A 180 13.82 -3.53 -11.45
C PHE A 180 14.12 -2.52 -10.35
N THR A 181 13.86 -2.88 -9.09
CA THR A 181 14.20 -2.02 -7.94
C THR A 181 15.70 -1.77 -7.88
N PHE A 182 16.54 -2.79 -8.11
CA PHE A 182 17.99 -2.64 -8.16
C PHE A 182 18.44 -1.72 -9.31
N ALA A 183 17.86 -1.87 -10.50
CA ALA A 183 18.16 -1.03 -11.67
C ALA A 183 17.78 0.44 -11.43
N VAL A 184 16.59 0.70 -10.88
CA VAL A 184 16.12 2.06 -10.51
C VAL A 184 17.02 2.66 -9.44
N SER A 185 17.42 1.88 -8.43
CA SER A 185 18.35 2.33 -7.38
C SER A 185 19.72 2.73 -7.96
N ARG A 186 20.28 1.91 -8.85
CA ARG A 186 21.61 2.15 -9.43
C ARG A 186 21.64 3.29 -10.45
N THR A 187 20.54 3.54 -11.15
CA THR A 187 20.48 4.56 -12.21
C THR A 187 19.82 5.85 -11.73
N LEU A 188 18.52 5.79 -11.41
CA LEU A 188 17.69 6.94 -11.11
C LEU A 188 17.99 7.51 -9.73
N CYS A 189 18.04 6.67 -8.69
CA CYS A 189 18.35 7.15 -7.34
C CYS A 189 19.76 7.72 -7.26
N ARG A 190 20.76 7.15 -7.95
CA ARG A 190 22.11 7.74 -7.99
C ARG A 190 22.13 9.11 -8.67
N LYS A 191 21.45 9.28 -9.80
CA LYS A 191 21.32 10.58 -10.48
C LYS A 191 20.60 11.62 -9.62
N LEU A 192 19.50 11.23 -8.98
CA LEU A 192 18.74 12.11 -8.08
C LEU A 192 19.53 12.46 -6.81
N LYS A 193 20.28 11.51 -6.24
CA LYS A 193 21.17 11.77 -5.11
C LYS A 193 22.33 12.69 -5.49
N ALA A 194 22.87 12.57 -6.70
CA ALA A 194 23.89 13.46 -7.24
C ALA A 194 23.36 14.89 -7.48
N ALA A 195 22.09 15.02 -7.86
CA ALA A 195 21.39 16.29 -7.99
C ALA A 195 20.91 16.91 -6.65
N GLY A 196 21.31 16.34 -5.51
CA GLY A 196 20.91 16.83 -4.17
C GLY A 196 19.49 16.44 -3.73
N MET A 197 18.73 15.73 -4.57
CA MET A 197 17.33 15.33 -4.32
C MET A 197 17.21 14.01 -3.53
N LYS A 198 18.07 13.79 -2.53
CA LYS A 198 18.05 12.55 -1.72
C LYS A 198 16.69 12.31 -1.05
N ARG A 199 16.03 13.41 -0.64
CA ARG A 199 14.72 13.42 0.05
C ARG A 199 13.56 12.90 -0.80
N ILE A 200 13.71 12.84 -2.13
CA ILE A 200 12.73 12.25 -3.04
C ILE A 200 13.14 10.83 -3.42
N ALA A 201 14.43 10.60 -3.62
CA ALA A 201 14.97 9.35 -4.11
C ALA A 201 14.75 8.17 -3.15
N ASP A 202 14.91 8.39 -1.84
CA ASP A 202 14.80 7.32 -0.84
C ASP A 202 13.32 6.91 -0.60
N PRO A 203 12.38 7.84 -0.34
CA PRO A 203 10.95 7.50 -0.27
C PRO A 203 10.42 6.92 -1.58
N GLY A 204 10.90 7.43 -2.71
CA GLY A 204 10.49 6.96 -4.03
C GLY A 204 10.90 5.53 -4.35
N LEU A 205 12.07 5.11 -3.88
CA LEU A 205 12.54 3.74 -4.06
C LEU A 205 11.77 2.76 -3.15
N LEU A 206 11.55 3.15 -1.90
CA LEU A 206 10.89 2.30 -0.92
C LEU A 206 9.42 2.08 -1.28
N THR A 207 8.73 3.15 -1.68
CA THR A 207 7.37 3.06 -2.24
C THR A 207 7.28 2.15 -3.46
N LEU A 208 8.15 2.32 -4.45
CA LEU A 208 8.18 1.50 -5.66
C LEU A 208 8.37 0.01 -5.33
N ALA A 209 9.37 -0.29 -4.49
CA ALA A 209 9.66 -1.66 -4.08
C ALA A 209 8.46 -2.29 -3.35
N THR A 210 7.87 -1.53 -2.42
CA THR A 210 6.77 -2.00 -1.58
C THR A 210 5.50 -2.24 -2.40
N VAL A 211 5.11 -1.30 -3.27
CA VAL A 211 3.89 -1.44 -4.09
C VAL A 211 4.00 -2.60 -5.08
N LEU A 212 5.14 -2.73 -5.77
CA LEU A 212 5.34 -3.84 -6.72
C LEU A 212 5.42 -5.19 -6.01
N PHE A 213 6.09 -5.24 -4.86
CA PHE A 213 6.15 -6.45 -4.04
C PHE A 213 4.76 -6.86 -3.54
N LEU A 214 3.99 -5.93 -2.97
CA LEU A 214 2.61 -6.19 -2.53
C LEU A 214 1.74 -6.65 -3.70
N TYR A 215 1.89 -6.05 -4.88
CA TYR A 215 1.18 -6.50 -6.07
C TYR A 215 1.50 -7.97 -6.39
N VAL A 216 2.77 -8.36 -6.41
CA VAL A 216 3.19 -9.75 -6.67
C VAL A 216 2.61 -10.70 -5.62
N VAL A 217 2.75 -10.36 -4.34
CA VAL A 217 2.23 -11.18 -3.23
C VAL A 217 0.72 -11.37 -3.35
N PHE A 218 -0.05 -10.29 -3.44
CA PHE A 218 -1.50 -10.40 -3.51
C PHE A 218 -2.00 -11.03 -4.81
N LYS A 219 -1.46 -10.63 -5.97
CA LYS A 219 -1.96 -11.12 -7.25
C LYS A 219 -1.53 -12.55 -7.57
N GLN A 220 -0.31 -12.95 -7.21
CA GLN A 220 0.29 -14.19 -7.70
C GLN A 220 0.38 -15.27 -6.62
N PHE A 221 0.60 -14.91 -5.36
CA PHE A 221 0.57 -15.89 -4.26
C PHE A 221 -0.84 -16.08 -3.70
N PHE A 222 -1.61 -15.00 -3.56
CA PHE A 222 -2.97 -15.06 -3.02
C PHE A 222 -4.07 -15.01 -4.09
N SER A 223 -3.72 -14.94 -5.38
CA SER A 223 -4.67 -14.85 -6.50
C SER A 223 -5.72 -13.74 -6.36
N VAL A 224 -5.45 -12.70 -5.57
CA VAL A 224 -6.38 -11.61 -5.31
C VAL A 224 -6.48 -10.71 -6.54
N ASN A 225 -7.71 -10.41 -6.97
CA ASN A 225 -7.95 -9.39 -7.97
C ASN A 225 -7.86 -8.01 -7.32
N LEU A 226 -6.64 -7.46 -7.32
CA LEU A 226 -6.39 -6.07 -6.93
C LEU A 226 -7.17 -5.13 -7.88
N ALA A 227 -7.74 -4.06 -7.32
CA ALA A 227 -8.52 -3.08 -8.06
C ALA A 227 -7.71 -2.56 -9.27
N PRO A 228 -8.12 -2.90 -10.51
CA PRO A 228 -7.36 -2.52 -11.71
C PRO A 228 -7.47 -1.02 -11.97
N GLY A 229 -8.58 -0.40 -11.60
CA GLY A 229 -8.84 1.04 -11.77
C GLY A 229 -8.65 1.48 -13.22
N ILE A 230 -7.87 2.55 -13.43
CA ILE A 230 -7.55 3.08 -14.77
C ILE A 230 -6.60 2.15 -15.56
N LEU A 231 -5.93 1.21 -14.89
CA LEU A 231 -4.96 0.29 -15.51
C LEU A 231 -5.60 -1.04 -15.95
N ASP A 232 -6.89 -1.03 -16.28
CA ASP A 232 -7.63 -2.22 -16.73
C ASP A 232 -7.36 -2.55 -18.22
N PHE A 233 -6.10 -2.94 -18.52
CA PHE A 233 -5.63 -3.36 -19.85
C PHE A 233 -5.00 -4.78 -19.84
#